data_AF-A0AA43M469-F1
#
_entry.id   AF-A0AA43M469-F1
#
_cell.length_a   1.000
_cell.length_b   1.000
_cell.length_c   1.000
_cell.angle_alpha   90.00
_cell.angle_beta   90.00
_cell.angle_gamma   90.00
#
_symmetry.space_group_name_H-M   'P 1'
#
loop_
_entity.id
_entity.type
_entity.pdbx_description
1 polymer ?
#
loop_
_entity_poly.entity_id
_entity_poly.type
_entity_poly.pdbx_seq_one_letter_code
_entity_poly.pdbx_strand_id
1 'polypeptide(L)'
;MTKVVKLSNKFAKDEKAGIEIGDKIYEFDASVETAMLLEDAVAGDGRVSSLVAALEGVLGAEAVEDIGVKKMSLANMKILITGLSAALQGTTYEDASARFQR
;
A
#
# COMPACT_ATOMS: atom_id res chain seq x y z
N MET A 1 -9.06 -23.36 -32.10
CA MET A 1 -7.63 -22.96 -31.99
C MET A 1 -7.47 -22.21 -30.68
N THR A 2 -6.67 -22.72 -29.76
CA THR A 2 -6.40 -22.04 -28.48
C THR A 2 -5.33 -20.99 -28.70
N LYS A 3 -5.66 -19.72 -28.49
CA LYS A 3 -4.69 -18.63 -28.53
C LYS A 3 -3.82 -18.70 -27.27
N VAL A 4 -2.53 -18.98 -27.44
CA VAL A 4 -1.55 -18.96 -26.34
C VAL A 4 -0.84 -17.62 -26.37
N VAL A 5 -0.99 -16.82 -25.31
CA VAL A 5 -0.33 -15.53 -25.13
C VAL A 5 0.94 -15.74 -24.28
N LYS A 6 2.11 -15.31 -24.79
CA LYS A 6 3.38 -15.38 -24.03
C LYS A 6 3.53 -14.17 -23.11
N LEU A 7 3.65 -14.42 -21.81
CA LEU A 7 3.80 -13.40 -20.76
C LEU A 7 5.17 -13.44 -20.06
N SER A 8 6.09 -14.32 -20.49
CA SER A 8 7.35 -14.63 -19.79
C SER A 8 8.25 -13.43 -19.49
N ASN A 9 8.17 -12.35 -20.28
CA ASN A 9 8.98 -11.13 -20.11
C ASN A 9 8.12 -9.91 -19.73
N LYS A 10 6.86 -10.12 -19.31
CA LYS A 10 5.94 -9.04 -18.90
C LYS A 10 5.91 -8.82 -17.39
N PHE A 11 6.47 -9.75 -16.62
CA PHE A 11 6.52 -9.66 -15.16
C PHE A 11 7.87 -9.09 -14.73
N ALA A 12 7.86 -7.97 -14.02
CA ALA A 12 9.00 -7.56 -13.20
C ALA A 12 8.90 -8.31 -11.86
N LYS A 13 9.96 -9.03 -11.50
CA LYS A 13 9.95 -9.93 -10.32
C LYS A 13 10.34 -9.23 -9.02
N ASP A 14 10.86 -8.00 -9.12
CA ASP A 14 11.44 -7.25 -8.01
C ASP A 14 10.97 -5.78 -8.11
N GLU A 15 9.66 -5.58 -8.26
CA GLU A 15 9.10 -4.23 -8.21
C GLU A 15 9.09 -3.77 -6.75
N LYS A 16 9.78 -2.66 -6.50
CA LYS A 16 9.68 -1.91 -5.26
C LYS A 16 8.83 -0.68 -5.51
N ALA A 17 7.97 -0.39 -4.55
CA ALA A 17 7.24 0.86 -4.49
C ALA A 17 7.82 1.73 -3.38
N GLY A 18 7.57 3.02 -3.44
CA GLY A 18 8.01 3.96 -2.43
C GLY A 18 6.96 5.02 -2.18
N ILE A 19 6.79 5.42 -0.93
CA ILE A 19 6.03 6.60 -0.55
C ILE A 19 6.96 7.64 0.05
N GLU A 20 6.83 8.89 -0.41
CA GLU A 20 7.54 10.02 0.17
C GLU A 20 6.66 10.69 1.23
N ILE A 21 7.18 10.83 2.45
CA ILE A 21 6.51 11.54 3.54
C ILE A 21 7.50 12.53 4.12
N GLY A 22 7.25 13.83 3.91
CA GLY A 22 8.22 14.87 4.24
C GLY A 22 9.47 14.74 3.37
N ASP A 23 10.64 14.67 3.99
CA ASP A 23 11.94 14.50 3.29
C ASP A 23 12.44 13.05 3.25
N LYS A 24 11.61 12.07 3.62
CA LYS A 24 11.98 10.64 3.67
C LYS A 24 11.17 9.82 2.67
N ILE A 25 11.86 8.92 1.97
CA ILE A 25 11.26 7.91 1.10
C ILE A 25 11.24 6.58 1.87
N TYR A 26 10.06 6.00 1.99
CA TYR A 26 9.86 4.67 2.58
C TYR A 26 9.60 3.70 1.44
N GLU A 27 10.60 2.88 1.14
CA GLU A 27 10.50 1.83 0.13
C GLU A 27 9.89 0.56 0.73
N PHE A 28 9.08 -0.12 -0.07
CA PHE A 28 8.47 -1.39 0.30
C PHE A 28 8.29 -2.29 -0.92
N ASP A 29 8.04 -3.56 -0.66
CA ASP A 29 7.87 -4.56 -1.69
C ASP A 29 6.51 -4.40 -2.39
N ALA A 30 6.51 -4.30 -3.73
CA ALA A 30 5.30 -4.13 -4.51
C ALA A 30 4.67 -5.46 -4.96
N SER A 31 4.75 -6.50 -4.12
CA SER A 31 4.11 -7.77 -4.39
C SER A 31 2.59 -7.74 -4.21
N VAL A 32 1.97 -8.77 -4.79
CA VAL A 32 0.54 -9.06 -4.58
C VAL A 32 0.23 -9.31 -3.11
N GLU A 33 1.18 -9.85 -2.34
CA GLU A 33 1.01 -10.07 -0.89
C GLU A 33 0.82 -8.75 -0.14
N THR A 34 1.65 -7.75 -0.45
CA THR A 34 1.52 -6.38 0.07
C THR A 34 0.16 -5.77 -0.28
N ALA A 35 -0.28 -5.94 -1.52
CA ALA A 35 -1.58 -5.42 -1.97
C ALA A 35 -2.74 -6.09 -1.21
N MET A 36 -2.71 -7.41 -1.06
CA MET A 36 -3.73 -8.15 -0.31
C MET A 36 -3.74 -7.77 1.16
N LEU A 37 -2.58 -7.60 1.80
CA LEU A 37 -2.48 -7.16 3.20
C LEU A 37 -3.17 -5.80 3.42
N LEU A 38 -2.98 -4.85 2.50
CA LEU A 38 -3.62 -3.53 2.58
C LEU A 38 -5.12 -3.62 2.32
N GLU A 39 -5.55 -4.39 1.31
CA GLU A 39 -6.97 -4.59 1.00
C GLU A 39 -7.72 -5.25 2.17
N ASP A 40 -7.15 -6.31 2.75
CA ASP A 40 -7.74 -7.02 3.90
C ASP A 40 -7.82 -6.13 5.13
N ALA A 41 -6.82 -5.28 5.35
CA ALA A 41 -6.83 -4.34 6.47
C ALA A 41 -7.95 -3.30 6.33
N VAL A 42 -8.23 -2.85 5.11
CA VAL A 42 -9.29 -1.88 4.81
C VAL A 42 -10.67 -2.53 4.78
N ALA A 43 -10.77 -3.77 4.31
CA ALA A 43 -12.01 -4.53 4.22
C ALA A 43 -12.45 -5.17 5.55
N GLY A 44 -11.50 -5.48 6.44
CA GLY A 44 -11.79 -5.83 7.83
C GLY A 44 -12.47 -4.67 8.56
N ASP A 45 -13.07 -4.94 9.73
CA ASP A 45 -13.89 -4.05 10.60
C ASP A 45 -13.37 -2.61 10.89
N GLY A 46 -12.31 -2.13 10.24
CA GLY A 46 -11.74 -0.79 10.41
C GLY A 46 -11.04 -0.64 11.75
N ARG A 47 -10.72 -1.76 12.42
CA ARG A 47 -10.01 -1.75 13.69
C ARG A 47 -8.60 -1.21 13.45
N VAL A 48 -8.27 -0.16 14.19
CA VAL A 48 -6.96 0.51 14.14
C VAL A 48 -5.80 -0.49 14.29
N SER A 49 -5.96 -1.52 15.12
CA SER A 49 -4.95 -2.56 15.29
C SER A 49 -4.64 -3.34 14.02
N SER A 50 -5.63 -3.62 13.18
CA SER A 50 -5.45 -4.36 11.92
C SER A 50 -4.78 -3.49 10.87
N LEU A 51 -5.13 -2.20 10.82
CA LEU A 51 -4.48 -1.22 9.94
C LEU A 51 -3.01 -1.04 10.29
N VAL A 52 -2.71 -0.90 11.59
CA VAL A 52 -1.33 -0.77 12.06
C VAL A 52 -0.52 -2.03 11.75
N ALA A 53 -1.08 -3.22 11.99
CA ALA A 53 -0.40 -4.48 11.69
C ALA A 53 -0.09 -4.64 10.19
N ALA A 54 -1.01 -4.25 9.30
CA ALA A 54 -0.76 -4.27 7.87
C ALA A 54 0.34 -3.28 7.46
N LEU A 55 0.31 -2.06 8.00
CA LEU A 55 1.37 -1.07 7.76
C LEU A 55 2.73 -1.55 8.27
N GLU A 56 2.78 -2.22 9.43
CA GLU A 56 4.02 -2.81 9.96
C GLU A 56 4.51 -3.97 9.07
N GLY A 57 3.60 -4.75 8.48
CA GLY A 57 3.94 -5.81 7.52
C GLY A 57 4.47 -5.28 6.18
N VAL A 58 3.99 -4.12 5.74
CA VAL A 58 4.35 -3.51 4.45
C VAL A 58 5.63 -2.66 4.55
N LEU A 59 5.66 -1.72 5.50
CA LEU A 59 6.72 -0.73 5.64
C LEU A 59 7.80 -1.14 6.66
N GLY A 60 7.51 -2.11 7.51
CA GLY A 60 8.33 -2.46 8.66
C GLY A 60 7.97 -1.64 9.91
N ALA A 61 8.23 -2.23 11.08
CA ALA A 61 7.89 -1.61 12.38
C ALA A 61 8.62 -0.29 12.62
N GLU A 62 9.88 -0.16 12.17
CA GLU A 62 10.67 1.06 12.33
C GLU A 62 10.06 2.24 11.57
N ALA A 63 9.67 2.03 10.30
CA ALA A 63 9.02 3.04 9.49
C ALA A 63 7.67 3.46 10.07
N VAL A 64 6.88 2.50 10.57
CA VAL A 64 5.59 2.78 11.20
C VAL A 64 5.73 3.64 12.47
N GLU A 65 6.77 3.38 13.27
CA GLU A 65 7.06 4.18 14.47
C GLU A 65 7.57 5.58 14.11
N ASP A 66 8.46 5.70 13.12
CA ASP A 66 9.02 6.98 12.63
C ASP A 66 7.92 7.88 12.01
N ILE A 67 7.00 7.29 11.23
CA ILE A 67 5.82 7.98 10.68
C ILE A 67 4.83 8.36 11.80
N GLY A 68 4.87 7.66 12.94
CA GLY A 68 4.00 7.92 14.08
C GLY A 68 2.56 7.44 13.87
N VAL A 69 2.35 6.39 13.06
CA VAL A 69 1.02 5.88 12.66
C VAL A 69 0.11 5.62 13.87
N LYS A 70 0.66 5.07 14.97
CA LYS A 70 -0.10 4.76 16.20
C LYS A 70 -0.70 5.99 16.89
N LYS A 71 -0.16 7.18 16.61
CA LYS A 71 -0.64 8.46 17.17
C LYS A 71 -1.45 9.28 16.15
N MET A 72 -1.59 8.79 14.92
CA MET A 72 -2.33 9.48 13.86
C MET A 72 -3.85 9.33 14.03
N SER A 73 -4.59 10.30 13.47
CA SER A 73 -6.03 10.17 13.31
C SER A 73 -6.38 9.07 12.30
N LEU A 74 -7.57 8.50 12.43
CA LEU A 74 -8.09 7.51 11.48
C LEU A 74 -8.11 8.06 10.03
N ALA A 75 -8.35 9.37 9.88
CA ALA A 75 -8.33 10.05 8.59
C ALA A 75 -6.93 10.04 7.96
N ASN A 76 -5.89 10.37 8.73
CA ASN A 76 -4.51 10.34 8.24
C ASN A 76 -4.04 8.92 7.91
N MET A 77 -4.52 7.93 8.67
CA MET A 77 -4.24 6.52 8.41
C MET A 77 -4.82 6.07 7.07
N LYS A 78 -6.05 6.50 6.75
CA LYS A 78 -6.66 6.26 5.42
C LYS A 78 -5.87 6.94 4.30
N ILE A 79 -5.35 8.14 4.51
CA ILE A 79 -4.48 8.83 3.54
C ILE A 79 -3.23 7.99 3.27
N LEU A 80 -2.57 7.49 4.31
CA LEU A 80 -1.36 6.67 4.19
C LEU A 80 -1.63 5.39 3.39
N ILE A 81 -2.69 4.66 3.75
CA ILE A 81 -3.09 3.42 3.05
C ILE A 81 -3.46 3.72 1.58
N THR A 82 -4.17 4.82 1.33
CA THR A 82 -4.50 5.24 -0.04
C THR A 82 -3.23 5.54 -0.85
N GLY A 83 -2.25 6.19 -0.24
CA GLY A 83 -0.95 6.45 -0.86
C GLY A 83 -0.16 5.17 -1.16
N LEU A 84 -0.13 4.22 -0.23
CA LEU A 84 0.48 2.91 -0.44
C LEU A 84 -0.19 2.15 -1.58
N SER A 85 -1.51 2.09 -1.59
CA SER A 85 -2.28 1.47 -2.68
C SER A 85 -2.06 2.17 -4.02
N ALA A 86 -1.90 3.50 -4.02
CA ALA A 86 -1.59 4.27 -5.22
C ALA A 86 -0.20 3.89 -5.76
N ALA A 87 0.80 3.83 -4.88
CA ALA A 87 2.16 3.45 -5.22
C ALA A 87 2.25 2.01 -5.75
N LEU A 88 1.48 1.06 -5.17
CA LEU A 88 1.36 -0.32 -5.67
C LEU A 88 0.71 -0.40 -7.05
N GLN A 89 -0.30 0.43 -7.31
CA GLN A 89 -1.02 0.44 -8.59
C GLN A 89 -0.29 1.25 -9.67
N GLY A 90 0.86 1.86 -9.33
CA GLY A 90 1.58 2.78 -10.23
C GLY A 90 0.72 3.98 -10.65
N THR A 91 -0.22 4.41 -9.80
CA THR A 91 -1.18 5.48 -10.06
C THR A 91 -0.94 6.67 -9.13
N THR A 92 -1.51 7.82 -9.46
CA THR A 92 -1.43 8.99 -8.58
C THR A 92 -2.29 8.82 -7.32
N TYR A 93 -1.93 9.51 -6.25
CA TYR A 93 -2.74 9.55 -5.02
C TYR A 93 -4.17 10.04 -5.31
N GLU A 94 -4.33 11.01 -6.21
CA GLU A 94 -5.63 11.58 -6.57
C GLU A 94 -6.53 10.54 -7.26
N ASP A 95 -5.98 9.74 -8.17
CA ASP A 95 -6.71 8.65 -8.85
C ASP A 95 -7.12 7.54 -7.87
N ALA A 96 -6.25 7.19 -6.92
CA ALA A 96 -6.56 6.20 -5.89
C ALA A 96 -7.61 6.71 -4.89
N SER A 97 -7.52 7.98 -4.48
CA SER A 97 -8.47 8.60 -3.56
C SER A 97 -9.89 8.67 -4.15
N ALA A 98 -10.00 8.90 -5.47
CA ALA A 98 -11.28 8.91 -6.18
C ALA A 98 -12.02 7.56 -6.13
N ARG A 99 -11.32 6.43 -5.96
CA ARG A 99 -11.93 5.10 -5.78
C ARG A 99 -12.51 4.90 -4.39
N PHE A 100 -11.93 5.51 -3.36
CA PHE A 100 -12.39 5.43 -1.97
C PHE A 100 -13.51 6.42 -1.62
N GLN A 101 -13.76 7.41 -2.48
CA GLN A 101 -14.81 8.42 -2.30
C GLN A 101 -16.16 8.06 -2.95
N ARG A 102 -16.26 6.93 -3.66
CA ARG A 102 -17.51 6.48 -4.30
C ARG A 102 -18.31 5.51 -3.45
#